data_AF-A0A7S2J3T7-F1
#
_entry.id   AF-A0A7S2J3T7-F1
#
_cell.length_a   1.000
_cell.length_b   1.000
_cell.length_c   1.000
_cell.angle_alpha   90.00
_cell.angle_beta   90.00
_cell.angle_gamma   90.00
#
_symmetry.space_group_name_H-M   'P 1'
#
loop_
_entity.id
_entity.type
_entity.pdbx_description
1 polymer ?
#
loop_
_entity_poly.entity_id
_entity_poly.type
_entity_poly.pdbx_seq_one_letter_code
_entity_poly.pdbx_strand_id
1 'polypeptide(L)'
;PDGKKKAYVHLTQEIMRLIIERENARFGKDFQTADQLRTQLTDMGVTLHDKTNTWKAADGRSGQIPKWAELQAGQTPEELAVKQEPGDEPAGDDPDALPIRQLVKEREQARAAKDFARSDAIREELKAMGVELFDKEKLWRAASGLRGCIIGYSSAGPLDMEITTLVAQREKARQSSDWDMADMIRNELKNHGVQIYDKDKVWRSTE
;
A
#
# COMPACT_ATOMS: atom_id res chain seq x y z
N PRO A 1 2.02 27.52 -11.97
CA PRO A 1 1.53 26.11 -11.96
C PRO A 1 2.60 25.09 -12.41
N ASP A 2 3.42 25.42 -13.42
CA ASP A 2 4.44 24.52 -14.00
C ASP A 2 5.69 24.24 -13.14
N GLY A 3 6.18 25.23 -12.38
CA GLY A 3 7.46 25.09 -11.67
C GLY A 3 7.47 24.03 -10.57
N LYS A 4 6.34 23.83 -9.88
CA LYS A 4 6.22 22.82 -8.81
C LYS A 4 6.18 21.40 -9.36
N LYS A 5 5.57 21.18 -10.54
CA LYS A 5 5.55 19.88 -11.21
C LYS A 5 6.94 19.51 -11.74
N LYS A 6 7.68 20.45 -12.32
CA LYS A 6 9.07 20.20 -12.78
C LYS A 6 10.03 19.87 -11.63
N ALA A 7 9.98 20.63 -10.54
CA ALA A 7 10.81 20.35 -9.36
C ALA A 7 10.46 18.99 -8.73
N TYR A 8 9.18 18.63 -8.73
CA TYR A 8 8.70 17.33 -8.24
C TYR A 8 9.24 16.16 -9.07
N VAL A 9 9.14 16.23 -10.40
CA VAL A 9 9.66 15.18 -11.31
C VAL A 9 11.17 15.04 -11.17
N HIS A 10 11.90 16.17 -11.10
CA HIS A 10 13.35 16.15 -10.93
C HIS A 10 13.79 15.51 -9.61
N LEU A 11 13.04 15.73 -8.53
CA LEU A 11 13.36 15.12 -7.23
C LEU A 11 13.06 13.61 -7.21
N THR A 12 11.98 13.16 -7.85
CA THR A 12 11.70 11.73 -8.03
C THR A 12 12.79 11.04 -8.87
N GLN A 13 13.24 11.68 -9.96
CA GLN A 13 14.34 11.19 -10.78
C GLN A 13 15.64 11.05 -9.98
N GLU A 14 15.95 12.02 -9.13
CA GLU A 14 17.14 11.98 -8.29
C GLU A 14 17.08 10.85 -7.25
N ILE A 15 15.93 10.68 -6.57
CA ILE A 15 15.71 9.58 -5.64
C ILE A 15 15.90 8.23 -6.34
N MET A 16 15.32 8.07 -7.53
CA MET A 16 15.44 6.84 -8.30
C MET A 16 16.86 6.55 -8.78
N ARG A 17 17.58 7.58 -9.20
CA ARG A 17 18.98 7.46 -9.58
C ARG A 17 19.82 6.94 -8.41
N LEU A 18 19.65 7.50 -7.22
CA LEU A 18 20.37 7.07 -6.02
C LEU A 18 20.04 5.62 -5.61
N ILE A 19 18.77 5.22 -5.74
CA ILE A 19 18.33 3.85 -5.48
C ILE A 19 18.98 2.87 -6.48
N ILE A 20 19.00 3.20 -7.77
CA ILE A 20 19.63 2.37 -8.80
C ILE A 20 21.14 2.25 -8.57
N GLU A 21 21.81 3.37 -8.24
CA GLU A 21 23.25 3.40 -7.96
C GLU A 21 23.59 2.55 -6.73
N ARG A 22 22.74 2.58 -5.71
CA ARG A 22 22.86 1.71 -4.53
C ARG A 22 22.75 0.24 -4.90
N GLU A 23 21.75 -0.15 -5.69
CA GLU A 23 21.58 -1.56 -6.07
C GLU A 23 22.73 -2.06 -6.97
N ASN A 24 23.29 -1.20 -7.83
CA ASN A 24 24.53 -1.50 -8.55
C ASN A 24 25.74 -1.67 -7.63
N ALA A 25 25.88 -0.81 -6.60
CA ALA A 25 26.96 -0.93 -5.62
C ALA A 25 26.84 -2.22 -4.80
N ARG A 26 25.62 -2.58 -4.35
CA ARG A 26 25.35 -3.87 -3.67
C ARG A 26 25.69 -5.06 -4.55
N PHE A 27 25.38 -4.99 -5.84
CA PHE A 27 25.75 -6.03 -6.81
C PHE A 27 27.27 -6.14 -6.97
N GLY A 28 27.95 -5.00 -7.09
CA GLY A 28 29.41 -4.90 -7.11
C GLY A 28 30.09 -5.30 -5.79
N LYS A 29 29.31 -5.67 -4.76
CA LYS A 29 29.75 -5.94 -3.38
C LYS A 29 30.46 -4.75 -2.73
N ASP A 30 30.25 -3.55 -3.27
CA ASP A 30 30.68 -2.30 -2.69
C ASP A 30 29.64 -1.83 -1.67
N PHE A 31 29.65 -2.50 -0.52
CA PHE A 31 28.72 -2.22 0.58
C PHE A 31 28.95 -0.84 1.19
N GLN A 32 30.18 -0.32 1.13
CA GLN A 32 30.50 1.00 1.64
C GLN A 32 29.80 2.08 0.83
N THR A 33 29.89 2.02 -0.50
CA THR A 33 29.18 2.96 -1.38
C THR A 33 27.66 2.79 -1.25
N ALA A 34 27.16 1.57 -1.13
CA ALA A 34 25.73 1.33 -0.90
C ALA A 34 25.20 1.96 0.41
N ASP A 35 25.99 1.91 1.49
CA ASP A 35 25.62 2.52 2.78
C ASP A 35 25.71 4.06 2.76
N GLN A 36 26.66 4.62 2.01
CA GLN A 36 26.73 6.05 1.77
C GLN A 36 25.49 6.55 1.04
N LEU A 37 25.08 5.86 -0.03
CA LEU A 37 23.87 6.19 -0.80
C LEU A 37 22.60 6.04 0.04
N ARG A 38 22.52 5.02 0.91
CA ARG A 38 21.41 4.88 1.88
C ARG A 38 21.35 6.05 2.86
N THR A 39 22.50 6.52 3.34
CA THR A 39 22.60 7.66 4.25
C THR A 39 22.16 8.95 3.54
N GLN A 40 22.58 9.14 2.28
CA GLN A 40 22.16 10.27 1.46
C GLN A 40 20.66 10.29 1.21
N LEU A 41 20.08 9.14 0.86
CA LEU A 41 18.63 8.99 0.74
C LEU A 41 17.92 9.33 2.07
N THR A 42 18.46 8.87 3.20
CA THR A 42 17.89 9.15 4.53
C THR A 42 17.94 10.65 4.87
N ASP A 43 19.05 11.33 4.54
CA ASP A 43 19.21 12.78 4.74
C ASP A 43 18.25 13.60 3.86
N MET A 44 17.95 13.10 2.66
CA MET A 44 16.89 13.62 1.79
C MET A 44 15.46 13.28 2.28
N GLY A 45 15.33 12.61 3.43
CA GLY A 45 14.05 12.19 4.00
C GLY A 45 13.46 10.95 3.37
N VAL A 46 14.24 10.15 2.64
CA VAL A 46 13.81 8.90 2.01
C VAL A 46 14.19 7.70 2.86
N THR A 47 13.17 6.96 3.30
CA THR A 47 13.30 5.67 3.98
C THR A 47 13.24 4.54 2.98
N LEU A 48 14.22 3.63 3.03
CA LEU A 48 14.25 2.42 2.21
C LEU A 48 13.77 1.22 3.03
N HIS A 49 12.90 0.41 2.42
CA HIS A 49 12.37 -0.84 2.97
C HIS A 49 12.83 -2.02 2.11
N ASP A 50 14.05 -2.50 2.36
CA ASP A 50 14.66 -3.58 1.58
C ASP A 50 13.89 -4.90 1.61
N LYS A 51 13.23 -5.21 2.73
CA LYS A 51 12.44 -6.45 2.87
C LYS A 51 11.23 -6.48 1.92
N THR A 52 10.62 -5.32 1.69
CA THR A 52 9.43 -5.19 0.84
C THR A 52 9.76 -4.62 -0.54
N ASN A 53 11.04 -4.33 -0.83
CA ASN A 53 11.50 -3.64 -2.04
C ASN A 53 10.71 -2.35 -2.31
N THR A 54 10.52 -1.52 -1.28
CA THR A 54 9.82 -0.23 -1.40
C THR A 54 10.62 0.91 -0.78
N TRP A 55 10.34 2.13 -1.19
CA TRP A 55 10.91 3.33 -0.60
C TRP A 55 9.82 4.37 -0.34
N LYS A 56 10.04 5.23 0.65
CA LYS A 56 9.10 6.27 1.07
C LYS A 56 9.83 7.54 1.46
N ALA A 57 9.47 8.65 0.85
CA ALA A 57 9.96 9.98 1.19
C ALA A 57 9.07 10.66 2.24
N ALA A 58 9.68 11.52 3.05
CA ALA A 58 9.01 12.31 4.09
C ALA A 58 7.98 13.30 3.54
N ASP A 59 8.07 13.67 2.26
CA ASP A 59 7.11 14.53 1.57
C ASP A 59 5.95 13.77 0.93
N GLY A 60 5.83 12.48 1.21
CA GLY A 60 4.71 11.63 0.81
C GLY A 60 4.92 10.86 -0.48
N ARG A 61 6.06 11.01 -1.17
CA ARG A 61 6.37 10.14 -2.31
C ARG A 61 6.69 8.72 -1.84
N SER A 62 6.35 7.74 -2.65
CA SER A 62 6.77 6.36 -2.45
C SER A 62 6.89 5.66 -3.78
N GLY A 63 7.63 4.57 -3.80
CA GLY A 63 7.77 3.75 -4.99
C GLY A 63 8.37 2.40 -4.69
N GLN A 64 8.51 1.59 -5.72
CA GLN A 64 9.21 0.32 -5.64
C GLN A 64 10.70 0.50 -5.89
N ILE A 65 11.49 -0.25 -5.15
CA ILE A 65 12.92 -0.44 -5.42
C ILE A 65 13.00 -1.44 -6.58
N PRO A 66 13.60 -1.07 -7.72
CA PRO A 66 13.71 -1.95 -8.88
C PRO A 66 14.42 -3.25 -8.52
N LYS A 67 13.90 -4.38 -8.99
CA LYS A 67 14.57 -5.67 -8.80
C LYS A 67 15.72 -5.79 -9.79
N TRP A 68 16.74 -6.57 -9.41
CA TRP A 68 17.93 -6.81 -10.24
C TRP A 68 17.60 -7.20 -11.71
N ALA A 69 16.57 -8.02 -11.92
CA ALA A 69 16.13 -8.44 -13.26
C ALA A 69 15.69 -7.27 -14.16
N GLU A 70 15.15 -6.20 -13.56
CA GLU A 70 14.69 -5.00 -14.26
C GLU A 70 15.85 -4.05 -14.57
N LEU A 71 16.86 -3.99 -13.69
CA LEU A 71 18.08 -3.23 -13.91
C LEU A 71 18.92 -3.78 -15.07
N GLN A 72 18.94 -5.11 -15.26
CA GLN A 72 19.57 -5.74 -16.42
C GLN A 72 18.83 -5.50 -17.74
N ALA A 73 17.52 -5.22 -17.68
CA ALA A 73 16.73 -4.92 -18.88
C ALA A 73 17.08 -3.55 -19.50
N GLY A 74 18.00 -2.79 -18.90
CA GLY A 74 18.50 -1.52 -19.45
C GLY A 74 17.49 -0.38 -19.34
N GLN A 75 16.48 -0.50 -18.46
CA GLN A 75 15.52 0.56 -18.23
C GLN A 75 16.21 1.78 -17.61
N THR A 76 15.99 2.94 -18.20
CA THR A 76 16.61 4.18 -17.74
C THR A 76 15.98 4.64 -16.42
N PRO A 77 16.72 5.36 -15.56
CA PRO A 77 16.15 6.00 -14.36
C PRO A 77 14.93 6.88 -14.68
N GLU A 78 14.88 7.44 -15.89
CA GLU A 78 13.79 8.26 -16.38
C GLU A 78 12.52 7.45 -16.66
N GLU A 79 12.63 6.28 -17.31
CA GLU A 79 11.49 5.38 -17.55
C GLU A 79 10.95 4.76 -16.25
N LEU A 80 11.85 4.45 -15.30
CA LEU A 80 11.46 3.95 -13.99
C LEU A 80 10.80 5.04 -13.12
N ALA A 81 11.25 6.29 -13.23
CA ALA A 81 10.62 7.44 -12.56
C ALA A 81 9.26 7.80 -13.19
N VAL A 82 9.07 7.61 -14.49
CA VAL A 82 7.77 7.81 -15.17
C VAL A 82 6.76 6.74 -14.78
N LYS A 83 7.18 5.48 -14.55
CA LYS A 83 6.31 4.45 -13.95
C LYS A 83 5.92 4.74 -12.50
N GLN A 84 6.62 5.68 -11.85
CA GLN A 84 6.31 6.18 -10.51
C GLN A 84 5.51 7.49 -10.58
N GLU A 85 4.52 7.53 -11.49
CA GLU A 85 3.60 8.66 -11.60
C GLU A 85 3.00 9.04 -10.23
N PRO A 86 2.65 10.33 -10.03
CA PRO A 86 2.02 10.80 -8.81
C PRO A 86 0.56 10.36 -8.75
N GLY A 87 0.31 9.09 -8.42
CA GLY A 87 -0.77 8.73 -7.51
C GLY A 87 -0.09 8.61 -6.14
N ASP A 88 -0.53 9.23 -5.05
CA ASP A 88 -1.65 8.76 -4.24
C ASP A 88 -1.97 7.24 -4.33
N GLU A 89 -0.97 6.41 -4.67
CA GLU A 89 -1.04 4.96 -4.63
C GLU A 89 -0.42 4.45 -3.32
N PRO A 90 -1.07 3.47 -2.69
CA PRO A 90 -1.03 3.28 -1.25
C PRO A 90 0.32 2.71 -0.81
N ALA A 91 0.85 3.29 0.25
CA ALA A 91 1.88 2.67 1.05
C ALA A 91 1.42 1.26 1.49
N GLY A 92 2.10 0.23 1.00
CA GLY A 92 2.09 -1.09 1.62
C GLY A 92 1.16 -2.14 1.01
N ASP A 93 1.16 -2.32 -0.31
CA ASP A 93 0.80 -3.63 -0.87
C ASP A 93 2.01 -4.55 -0.80
N ASP A 94 2.03 -5.39 0.24
CA ASP A 94 2.83 -6.60 0.20
C ASP A 94 2.33 -7.42 -1.01
N PRO A 95 3.16 -7.74 -2.02
CA PRO A 95 2.72 -8.47 -3.20
C PRO A 95 2.08 -9.83 -2.83
N ASP A 96 2.43 -10.40 -1.68
CA ASP A 96 1.85 -11.63 -1.16
C ASP A 96 0.41 -11.44 -0.62
N ALA A 97 -0.04 -10.19 -0.40
CA ALA A 97 -1.42 -9.87 -0.03
C ALA A 97 -2.36 -9.77 -1.23
N LEU A 98 -1.85 -9.59 -2.45
CA LEU A 98 -2.67 -9.46 -3.67
C LEU A 98 -3.60 -10.66 -3.91
N PRO A 99 -3.14 -11.93 -3.80
CA PRO A 99 -4.02 -13.08 -3.98
C PRO A 99 -5.14 -13.13 -2.94
N ILE A 100 -4.83 -12.79 -1.69
CA ILE A 100 -5.80 -12.79 -0.58
C ILE A 100 -6.86 -11.72 -0.83
N ARG A 101 -6.45 -10.51 -1.21
CA ARG A 101 -7.37 -9.41 -1.53
C ARG A 101 -8.29 -9.76 -2.69
N GLN A 102 -7.76 -10.41 -3.72
CA GLN A 102 -8.55 -10.84 -4.87
C GLN A 102 -9.62 -11.86 -4.46
N LEU A 103 -9.27 -12.85 -3.65
CA LEU A 103 -10.23 -13.83 -3.13
C LEU A 103 -11.28 -13.19 -2.21
N VAL A 104 -10.87 -12.28 -1.32
CA VAL A 104 -11.82 -11.51 -0.50
C VAL A 104 -12.79 -10.74 -1.38
N LYS A 105 -12.30 -10.09 -2.44
CA LYS A 105 -13.14 -9.38 -3.42
C LYS A 105 -14.10 -10.32 -4.16
N GLU A 106 -13.62 -11.47 -4.62
CA GLU A 106 -14.46 -12.48 -5.28
C GLU A 106 -15.52 -13.05 -4.35
N ARG A 107 -15.20 -13.25 -3.07
CA ARG A 107 -16.18 -13.66 -2.06
C ARG A 107 -17.28 -12.61 -1.92
N GLU A 108 -16.94 -11.34 -1.82
CA GLU A 108 -17.94 -10.27 -1.71
C GLU A 108 -18.79 -10.16 -2.99
N GLN A 109 -18.21 -10.39 -4.17
CA GLN A 109 -18.96 -10.49 -5.42
C GLN A 109 -19.92 -11.69 -5.44
N ALA A 110 -19.49 -12.85 -4.96
CA ALA A 110 -20.33 -14.03 -4.83
C ALA A 110 -21.50 -13.79 -3.85
N ARG A 111 -21.23 -13.16 -2.70
CA ARG A 111 -22.27 -12.73 -1.75
C ARG A 111 -23.25 -11.75 -2.39
N ALA A 112 -22.75 -10.81 -3.20
CA ALA A 112 -23.59 -9.86 -3.92
C ALA A 112 -24.47 -10.51 -4.99
N ALA A 113 -23.94 -11.51 -5.70
CA ALA A 113 -24.69 -12.34 -6.63
C ALA A 113 -25.63 -13.35 -5.94
N LYS A 114 -25.67 -13.38 -4.59
CA LYS A 114 -26.37 -14.39 -3.78
C LYS A 114 -25.89 -15.83 -4.05
N ASP A 115 -24.69 -15.98 -4.60
CA ASP A 115 -24.01 -17.27 -4.76
C ASP A 115 -23.28 -17.62 -3.46
N PHE A 116 -24.06 -18.09 -2.49
CA PHE A 116 -23.54 -18.47 -1.18
C PHE A 116 -22.59 -19.67 -1.26
N ALA A 117 -22.82 -20.60 -2.20
CA ALA A 117 -21.95 -21.75 -2.39
C ALA A 117 -20.54 -21.33 -2.81
N ARG A 118 -20.42 -20.40 -3.78
CA ARG A 118 -19.12 -19.84 -4.17
C ARG A 118 -18.48 -19.02 -3.04
N SER A 119 -19.27 -18.21 -2.33
CA SER A 119 -18.78 -17.45 -1.17
C SER A 119 -18.18 -18.36 -0.09
N ASP A 120 -18.84 -19.48 0.21
CA ASP A 120 -18.38 -20.44 1.21
C ASP A 120 -17.15 -21.21 0.73
N ALA A 121 -17.09 -21.58 -0.55
CA ALA A 121 -15.89 -22.18 -1.14
C ALA A 121 -14.66 -21.26 -1.01
N ILE A 122 -14.81 -19.98 -1.33
CA ILE A 122 -13.71 -19.00 -1.21
C ILE A 122 -13.33 -18.78 0.27
N ARG A 123 -14.30 -18.83 1.18
CA ARG A 123 -14.01 -18.75 2.63
C ARG A 123 -13.13 -19.90 3.09
N GLU A 124 -13.43 -21.12 2.66
CA GLU A 124 -12.62 -22.30 3.01
C GLU A 124 -11.23 -22.24 2.35
N GLU A 125 -11.13 -21.71 1.13
CA GLU A 125 -9.84 -21.47 0.47
C GLU A 125 -8.97 -20.45 1.23
N LEU A 126 -9.56 -19.32 1.62
CA LEU A 126 -8.92 -18.31 2.46
C LEU A 126 -8.44 -18.91 3.78
N LYS A 127 -9.30 -19.69 4.43
CA LYS A 127 -8.97 -20.39 5.68
C LYS A 127 -7.85 -21.42 5.49
N ALA A 128 -7.82 -22.14 4.36
CA ALA A 128 -6.76 -23.09 4.03
C ALA A 128 -5.40 -22.41 3.84
N MET A 129 -5.38 -21.16 3.35
CA MET A 129 -4.18 -20.32 3.32
C MET A 129 -3.84 -19.65 4.66
N GLY A 130 -4.58 -19.97 5.73
CA GLY A 130 -4.40 -19.36 7.05
C GLY A 130 -4.95 -17.94 7.15
N VAL A 131 -5.90 -17.55 6.30
CA VAL A 131 -6.59 -16.26 6.34
C VAL A 131 -7.92 -16.39 7.09
N GLU A 132 -8.08 -15.60 8.13
CA GLU A 132 -9.30 -15.45 8.90
C GLU A 132 -10.06 -14.18 8.49
N LEU A 133 -11.36 -14.34 8.22
CA LEU A 133 -12.25 -13.24 7.86
C LEU A 133 -13.08 -12.78 9.06
N PHE A 134 -13.01 -11.48 9.35
CA PHE A 134 -13.77 -10.81 10.40
C PHE A 134 -14.82 -9.90 9.76
N ASP A 135 -15.90 -10.51 9.25
CA ASP A 135 -16.98 -9.79 8.55
C ASP A 135 -17.58 -8.62 9.35
N LYS A 136 -17.73 -8.79 10.67
CA LYS A 136 -18.25 -7.74 11.58
C LYS A 136 -17.29 -6.58 11.75
N GLU A 137 -15.99 -6.85 11.73
CA GLU A 137 -14.96 -5.82 11.86
C GLU A 137 -14.58 -5.22 10.52
N LYS A 138 -15.07 -5.80 9.40
CA LYS A 138 -14.69 -5.46 8.04
C LYS A 138 -13.18 -5.59 7.82
N LEU A 139 -12.59 -6.65 8.37
CA LEU A 139 -11.15 -6.91 8.34
C LEU A 139 -10.85 -8.38 8.06
N TRP A 140 -9.71 -8.66 7.45
CA TRP A 140 -9.14 -10.00 7.35
C TRP A 140 -7.71 -10.02 7.90
N ARG A 141 -7.30 -11.17 8.44
CA ARG A 141 -5.96 -11.38 9.01
C ARG A 141 -5.43 -12.73 8.54
N ALA A 142 -4.20 -12.76 8.06
CA ALA A 142 -3.49 -13.97 7.69
C ALA A 142 -2.53 -14.40 8.81
N ALA A 143 -2.31 -15.70 8.94
CA ALA A 143 -1.32 -16.27 9.84
C ALA A 143 0.12 -15.81 9.52
N SER A 144 0.38 -15.37 8.28
CA SER A 144 1.64 -14.74 7.87
C SER A 144 1.87 -13.35 8.46
N GLY A 145 0.88 -12.78 9.15
CA GLY A 145 0.91 -11.40 9.67
C GLY A 145 0.32 -10.38 8.71
N LEU A 146 -0.03 -10.78 7.48
CA LEU A 146 -0.75 -9.92 6.54
C LEU A 146 -2.15 -9.61 7.06
N ARG A 147 -2.64 -8.42 6.74
CA ARG A 147 -3.97 -7.96 7.14
C ARG A 147 -4.49 -6.96 6.13
N GLY A 148 -5.81 -6.84 6.06
CA GLY A 148 -6.46 -5.87 5.19
C GLY A 148 -7.91 -5.63 5.57
N CYS A 149 -8.53 -4.70 4.86
CA CYS A 149 -9.95 -4.42 5.01
C CYS A 149 -10.79 -5.31 4.10
N ILE A 150 -11.98 -5.64 4.59
CA ILE A 150 -13.06 -6.24 3.80
C ILE A 150 -14.02 -5.09 3.50
N ILE A 151 -13.77 -4.37 2.41
CA ILE A 151 -14.71 -3.38 1.89
C ILE A 151 -15.44 -4.02 0.73
N GLY A 152 -16.76 -4.03 0.77
CA GLY A 152 -17.49 -4.62 -0.33
C GLY A 152 -18.97 -4.37 -0.22
N TYR A 153 -19.52 -3.77 -1.28
CA TYR A 153 -20.69 -4.33 -1.92
C TYR A 153 -21.03 -3.66 -3.24
N SER A 154 -20.95 -2.32 -3.32
CA SER A 154 -21.64 -1.61 -4.40
C SER A 154 -20.70 -1.27 -5.55
N SER A 155 -21.20 -1.40 -6.79
CA SER A 155 -20.64 -0.67 -7.93
C SER A 155 -20.60 0.85 -7.70
N ALA A 156 -21.32 1.33 -6.67
CA ALA A 156 -21.36 2.72 -6.20
C ALA A 156 -20.45 3.01 -4.98
N GLY A 157 -19.57 2.08 -4.56
CA GLY A 157 -18.60 2.33 -3.47
C GLY A 157 -18.99 1.74 -2.09
N PRO A 158 -18.21 2.07 -1.04
CA PRO A 158 -18.43 1.58 0.33
C PRO A 158 -19.71 2.18 0.95
N LEU A 159 -20.49 1.38 1.66
CA LEU A 159 -21.65 1.91 2.39
C LEU A 159 -21.20 2.69 3.63
N ASP A 160 -21.98 3.71 4.03
CA ASP A 160 -21.78 4.49 5.26
C ASP A 160 -21.54 3.63 6.51
N MET A 161 -22.23 2.49 6.61
CA MET A 161 -22.08 1.56 7.72
C MET A 161 -20.69 0.90 7.73
N GLU A 162 -20.15 0.58 6.55
CA GLU A 162 -18.81 0.00 6.41
C GLU A 162 -17.74 1.03 6.73
N ILE A 163 -17.91 2.25 6.22
CA ILE A 163 -17.04 3.39 6.52
C ILE A 163 -17.01 3.63 8.03
N THR A 164 -18.18 3.74 8.66
CA THR A 164 -18.30 3.96 10.10
C THR A 164 -17.64 2.85 10.91
N THR A 165 -17.83 1.58 10.49
CA THR A 165 -17.20 0.42 11.15
C THR A 165 -15.68 0.50 11.05
N LEU A 166 -15.14 0.80 9.87
CA LEU A 166 -13.70 0.91 9.66
C LEU A 166 -13.09 2.10 10.40
N VAL A 167 -13.76 3.26 10.42
CA VAL A 167 -13.33 4.41 11.23
C VAL A 167 -13.28 4.03 12.71
N ALA A 168 -14.26 3.29 13.22
CA ALA A 168 -14.22 2.79 14.59
C ALA A 168 -13.06 1.80 14.84
N GLN A 169 -12.77 0.90 13.90
CA GLN A 169 -11.63 0.00 13.99
C GLN A 169 -10.30 0.75 13.97
N ARG A 170 -10.18 1.81 13.16
CA ARG A 170 -9.02 2.68 13.14
C ARG A 170 -8.82 3.38 14.48
N GLU A 171 -9.86 3.93 15.08
CA GLU A 171 -9.76 4.56 16.41
C GLU A 171 -9.33 3.56 17.49
N LYS A 172 -9.84 2.33 17.43
CA LYS A 172 -9.41 1.24 18.30
C LYS A 172 -7.92 0.90 18.10
N ALA A 173 -7.47 0.82 16.84
CA ALA A 173 -6.08 0.59 16.49
C ALA A 173 -5.15 1.71 17.01
N ARG A 174 -5.58 2.98 16.90
CA ARG A 174 -4.87 4.13 17.48
C ARG A 174 -4.76 4.03 19.00
N GLN A 175 -5.85 3.65 19.68
CA GLN A 175 -5.85 3.46 21.14
C GLN A 175 -4.91 2.34 21.57
N SER A 176 -4.79 1.27 20.78
CA SER A 176 -3.86 0.17 21.03
C SER A 176 -2.43 0.42 20.52
N SER A 177 -2.12 1.64 20.04
CA SER A 177 -0.83 1.98 19.41
C SER A 177 -0.46 1.12 18.19
N ASP A 178 -1.45 0.50 17.55
CA ASP A 178 -1.30 -0.24 16.29
C ASP A 178 -1.41 0.74 15.11
N TRP A 179 -0.36 1.55 14.96
CA TRP A 179 -0.32 2.61 13.94
C TRP A 179 -0.38 2.05 12.53
N ASP A 180 0.28 0.92 12.28
CA ASP A 180 0.26 0.25 10.98
C ASP A 180 -1.17 -0.16 10.57
N MET A 181 -1.98 -0.65 11.51
CA MET A 181 -3.38 -0.99 11.25
C MET A 181 -4.23 0.26 11.02
N ALA A 182 -4.03 1.31 11.83
CA ALA A 182 -4.73 2.57 11.66
C ALA A 182 -4.42 3.22 10.30
N ASP A 183 -3.18 3.12 9.86
CA ASP A 183 -2.68 3.63 8.59
C ASP A 183 -3.25 2.84 7.42
N MET A 184 -3.26 1.51 7.50
CA MET A 184 -3.87 0.63 6.50
C MET A 184 -5.36 0.95 6.31
N ILE A 185 -6.13 1.06 7.40
CA ILE A 185 -7.56 1.36 7.32
C ILE A 185 -7.79 2.75 6.70
N ARG A 186 -6.98 3.74 7.09
CA ARG A 186 -7.07 5.10 6.54
C ARG A 186 -6.76 5.13 5.05
N ASN A 187 -5.72 4.42 4.61
CA ASN A 187 -5.33 4.36 3.20
C ASN A 187 -6.40 3.68 2.36
N GLU A 188 -6.96 2.58 2.86
CA GLU A 188 -8.04 1.88 2.18
C GLU A 188 -9.27 2.79 2.05
N LEU A 189 -9.73 3.42 3.14
CA LEU A 189 -10.86 4.35 3.09
C LEU A 189 -10.61 5.49 2.11
N LYS A 190 -9.39 6.06 2.08
CA LYS A 190 -9.00 7.09 1.12
C LYS A 190 -9.07 6.59 -0.32
N ASN A 191 -8.63 5.36 -0.59
CA ASN A 191 -8.70 4.73 -1.91
C ASN A 191 -10.16 4.57 -2.39
N HIS A 192 -11.10 4.41 -1.47
CA HIS A 192 -12.54 4.40 -1.78
C HIS A 192 -13.20 5.78 -1.68
N GLY A 193 -12.42 6.88 -1.77
CA GLY A 193 -12.95 8.24 -1.80
C GLY A 193 -13.38 8.79 -0.43
N VAL A 194 -12.98 8.15 0.66
CA VAL A 194 -13.35 8.56 2.01
C VAL A 194 -12.18 9.26 2.71
N GLN A 195 -12.37 10.52 3.07
CA GLN A 195 -11.42 11.29 3.86
C GLN A 195 -11.84 11.37 5.33
N ILE A 196 -10.92 11.03 6.23
CA ILE A 196 -11.11 11.13 7.68
C ILE A 196 -10.49 12.44 8.19
N TYR A 197 -11.26 13.21 8.94
CA TYR A 197 -10.85 14.44 9.58
C TYR A 197 -10.75 14.23 11.10
N ASP A 198 -9.55 13.87 11.57
CA ASP A 198 -9.29 13.56 12.98
C ASP A 198 -9.64 14.70 13.94
N LYS A 199 -9.35 15.95 13.55
CA LYS A 199 -9.61 17.13 14.41
C LYS A 199 -11.10 17.32 14.70
N ASP A 200 -11.91 17.02 13.70
CA ASP A 200 -13.36 17.23 13.75
C ASP A 200 -14.11 15.95 14.11
N LYS A 201 -13.41 14.80 14.22
CA LYS A 201 -13.97 13.46 14.42
C LYS A 201 -15.08 13.12 13.42
N VAL A 202 -14.94 13.58 12.18
CA VAL A 202 -15.86 13.28 11.08
C VAL A 202 -15.12 12.65 9.92
N TRP A 203 -15.85 11.88 9.11
CA TRP A 203 -15.38 11.41 7.81
C TRP A 203 -16.30 11.98 6.72
N ARG A 204 -15.77 12.15 5.51
CA ARG A 204 -16.52 12.58 4.32
C ARG A 204 -16.20 11.63 3.18
N SER A 205 -17.22 11.06 2.56
CA SER A 205 -17.12 10.37 1.28
C SER A 205 -17.29 11.38 0.14
N THR A 206 -16.44 11.32 -0.87
CA THR A 206 -16.74 11.94 -2.17
C THR A 206 -17.58 10.95 -2.96
N GLU A 207 -18.90 11.10 -2.92
CA GLU A 207 -19.80 10.52 -3.94
C GLU A 207 -19.66 11.27 -5.27
#